data_AF-A0A0J7IC57-F1
#
_entry.id   AF-A0A0J7IC57-F1
#
_cell.length_a   1.000
_cell.length_b   1.000
_cell.length_c   1.000
_cell.angle_alpha   90.00
_cell.angle_beta   90.00
_cell.angle_gamma   90.00
#
_symmetry.space_group_name_H-M   'P 1'
#
loop_
_entity.id
_entity.type
_entity.pdbx_description
1 polymer ?
#
loop_
_entity_poly.entity_id
_entity_poly.type
_entity_poly.pdbx_seq_one_letter_code
_entity_poly.pdbx_strand_id
1 'polypeptide(L)'
;MIRKLYFQFLIIVPLSLLSCIDADEIVNNIHQNNAEENYTSPYMGKWVGTYSGDAINGTLILNVSKSGSIEVTRAENGSTGEVYYTGLQGSSGALNPAPSPKGFVLYGSLHTKSGTWNFQHWSGSWSVSRQ
;
A
#
# COMPACT_ATOMS: atom_id res chain seq x y z
N MET A 1 5.62 65.29 -22.68
CA MET A 1 4.66 64.18 -22.91
C MET A 1 5.29 62.77 -22.84
N ILE A 2 6.63 62.65 -22.74
CA ILE A 2 7.37 61.37 -22.83
C ILE A 2 7.46 60.59 -21.48
N ARG A 3 7.31 61.26 -20.33
CA ARG A 3 7.45 60.65 -19.00
C ARG A 3 6.31 59.72 -18.57
N LYS A 4 5.11 59.83 -19.17
CA LYS A 4 3.95 58.98 -18.82
C LYS A 4 4.00 57.58 -19.47
N LEU A 5 4.75 57.40 -20.56
CA LEU A 5 4.84 56.11 -21.28
C LEU A 5 5.66 55.06 -20.51
N TYR A 6 6.72 55.47 -19.80
CA TYR A 6 7.61 54.56 -19.08
C TYR A 6 6.95 53.93 -17.85
N PHE A 7 6.06 54.66 -17.17
CA PHE A 7 5.42 54.18 -15.95
C PHE A 7 4.40 53.07 -16.24
N GLN A 8 3.78 53.11 -17.42
CA GLN A 8 2.82 52.10 -17.85
C GLN A 8 3.50 50.82 -18.35
N PHE A 9 4.72 50.92 -18.91
CA PHE A 9 5.54 49.76 -19.27
C PHE A 9 6.21 49.08 -18.07
N LEU A 10 6.48 49.80 -16.98
CA LEU A 10 7.21 49.28 -15.82
C LEU A 10 6.38 48.34 -14.93
N ILE A 11 5.04 48.35 -15.08
CA ILE A 11 4.11 47.50 -14.32
C ILE A 11 3.64 46.28 -15.12
N ILE A 12 3.76 46.29 -16.45
CA ILE A 12 3.26 45.21 -17.32
C ILE A 12 4.29 44.08 -17.50
N VAL A 13 5.59 44.40 -17.47
CA VAL A 13 6.69 43.44 -17.69
C VAL A 13 6.90 42.42 -16.55
N PRO A 14 6.70 42.74 -15.25
CA PRO A 14 6.88 41.73 -14.19
C PRO A 14 5.73 40.71 -14.12
N LEU A 15 4.57 41.00 -14.71
CA LEU A 15 3.35 40.18 -14.55
C LEU A 15 3.30 38.98 -15.53
N SER A 16 4.06 39.04 -16.62
CA SER A 16 4.18 37.95 -17.60
C SER A 16 5.24 36.91 -17.26
N LEU A 17 5.97 37.07 -16.14
CA LEU A 17 7.00 36.12 -15.69
C LEU A 17 6.53 35.17 -14.57
N LEU A 18 5.28 35.30 -14.11
CA LEU A 18 4.69 34.46 -13.05
C LEU A 18 3.91 33.24 -13.56
N SER A 19 3.79 33.03 -14.88
CA SER A 19 2.98 31.96 -15.46
C SER A 19 3.75 30.69 -15.83
N CYS A 20 5.02 30.55 -15.45
CA CYS A 20 5.86 29.40 -15.80
C CYS A 20 6.10 28.42 -14.65
N ILE A 21 5.30 28.48 -13.59
CA ILE A 21 5.36 27.54 -12.47
C ILE A 21 4.61 26.26 -12.90
N ASP A 22 5.39 25.31 -13.42
CA ASP A 22 5.19 23.86 -13.31
C ASP A 22 3.90 23.24 -13.89
N ALA A 23 3.57 23.55 -15.15
CA ALA A 23 2.60 22.77 -15.91
C ALA A 23 2.95 21.27 -15.94
N ASP A 24 4.25 20.94 -15.95
CA ASP A 24 4.75 19.56 -15.92
C ASP A 24 4.49 18.88 -14.57
N GLU A 25 4.58 19.58 -13.44
CA GLU A 25 4.29 19.00 -12.12
C GLU A 25 2.80 18.71 -11.97
N ILE A 26 1.92 19.60 -12.42
CA ILE A 26 0.47 19.38 -12.40
C ILE A 26 0.11 18.19 -13.30
N VAL A 27 0.64 18.13 -14.51
CA VAL A 27 0.38 17.04 -15.46
C VAL A 27 0.93 15.71 -14.93
N ASN A 28 2.14 15.70 -14.36
CA ASN A 28 2.72 14.50 -13.76
C ASN A 28 1.89 13.97 -12.59
N ASN A 29 1.43 14.86 -11.69
CA ASN A 29 0.54 14.48 -10.59
C ASN A 29 -0.79 13.89 -11.10
N ILE A 30 -1.37 14.48 -12.14
CA ILE A 30 -2.59 13.94 -12.77
C ILE A 30 -2.35 12.55 -13.35
N HIS A 31 -1.23 12.34 -14.05
CA HIS A 31 -0.90 11.02 -14.61
C HIS A 31 -0.64 9.97 -13.54
N GLN A 32 0.05 10.33 -12.45
CA GLN A 32 0.28 9.43 -11.31
C GLN A 32 -1.02 9.06 -10.61
N ASN A 33 -1.87 10.04 -10.28
CA ASN A 33 -3.18 9.79 -9.66
C ASN A 33 -4.05 8.89 -10.54
N ASN A 34 -4.09 9.15 -11.85
CA ASN A 34 -4.82 8.29 -12.79
C ASN A 34 -4.25 6.87 -12.84
N ALA A 35 -2.93 6.70 -12.75
CA ALA A 35 -2.31 5.38 -12.72
C ALA A 35 -2.65 4.63 -11.42
N GLU A 36 -2.70 5.32 -10.28
CA GLU A 36 -3.09 4.75 -8.99
C GLU A 36 -4.58 4.37 -8.93
N GLU A 37 -5.48 5.21 -9.47
CA GLU A 37 -6.92 4.91 -9.52
C GLU A 37 -7.26 3.70 -10.42
N ASN A 38 -6.51 3.56 -11.51
CA ASN A 38 -6.69 2.46 -12.46
C ASN A 38 -5.91 1.20 -12.08
N TYR A 39 -4.98 1.27 -11.13
CA TYR A 39 -4.22 0.12 -10.67
C TYR A 39 -5.13 -0.94 -10.06
N THR A 40 -4.95 -2.19 -10.50
CA THR A 40 -5.53 -3.37 -9.87
C THR A 40 -4.41 -4.31 -9.51
N SER A 41 -4.24 -4.58 -8.21
CA SER A 41 -3.25 -5.52 -7.72
C SER A 41 -3.46 -6.89 -8.39
N PRO A 42 -2.41 -7.50 -8.98
CA PRO A 42 -2.51 -8.85 -9.53
C PRO A 42 -2.83 -9.89 -8.45
N TYR A 43 -2.61 -9.54 -7.18
CA TYR A 43 -2.87 -10.37 -6.02
C TYR A 43 -4.26 -10.13 -5.40
N MET A 44 -5.08 -9.22 -5.95
CA MET A 44 -6.45 -8.95 -5.48
C MET A 44 -7.25 -10.24 -5.30
N GLY A 45 -8.06 -10.32 -4.26
CA GLY A 45 -8.92 -11.48 -3.97
C GLY A 45 -8.58 -12.15 -2.65
N LYS A 46 -9.19 -13.31 -2.43
CA LYS A 46 -9.11 -14.05 -1.17
C LYS A 46 -8.07 -15.15 -1.22
N TRP A 47 -7.20 -15.18 -0.22
CA TRP A 47 -6.18 -16.20 -0.03
C TRP A 47 -6.40 -16.87 1.30
N VAL A 48 -6.37 -18.20 1.33
CA VAL A 48 -6.64 -19.00 2.52
C VAL A 48 -5.56 -20.06 2.69
N GLY A 49 -5.13 -20.26 3.93
CA GLY A 49 -4.25 -21.35 4.30
C GLY A 49 -4.01 -21.37 5.79
N THR A 50 -2.78 -21.65 6.20
CA THR A 50 -2.43 -21.88 7.60
C THR A 50 -1.16 -21.15 7.99
N TYR A 51 -1.04 -20.88 9.29
CA TYR A 51 0.20 -20.56 9.95
C TYR A 51 0.49 -21.62 11.02
N SER A 52 1.75 -21.99 11.17
CA SER A 52 2.20 -22.99 12.12
C SER A 52 3.49 -22.58 12.78
N GLY A 53 3.68 -23.03 14.01
CA GLY A 53 4.89 -22.90 14.82
C GLY A 53 4.77 -23.73 16.09
N ASP A 54 5.81 -23.70 16.93
CA ASP A 54 5.94 -24.67 18.03
C ASP A 54 4.80 -24.60 19.06
N ALA A 55 4.24 -23.41 19.28
CA ALA A 55 3.20 -23.18 20.29
C ALA A 55 1.86 -22.68 19.74
N ILE A 56 1.87 -21.99 18.60
CA ILE A 56 0.65 -21.41 18.01
C ILE A 56 0.49 -21.81 16.55
N ASN A 57 -0.73 -22.20 16.20
CA ASN A 57 -1.09 -22.71 14.89
C ASN A 57 -2.53 -22.30 14.57
N GLY A 58 -2.86 -22.16 13.30
CA GLY A 58 -4.24 -21.91 12.91
C GLY A 58 -4.43 -21.60 11.44
N THR A 59 -5.61 -21.06 11.14
CA THR A 59 -5.99 -20.66 9.78
C THR A 59 -5.65 -19.20 9.55
N LEU A 60 -5.11 -18.92 8.36
CA LEU A 60 -4.80 -17.59 7.87
C LEU A 60 -5.68 -17.26 6.67
N ILE A 61 -6.34 -16.12 6.70
CA ILE A 61 -7.13 -15.59 5.57
C ILE A 61 -6.60 -14.19 5.25
N LEU A 62 -6.27 -13.95 3.99
CA LEU A 62 -5.81 -12.66 3.48
C LEU A 62 -6.79 -12.19 2.40
N ASN A 63 -7.54 -11.14 2.67
CA ASN A 63 -8.40 -10.49 1.68
C ASN A 63 -7.64 -9.29 1.09
N VAL A 64 -7.23 -9.40 -0.17
CA VAL A 64 -6.45 -8.37 -0.87
C VAL A 64 -7.40 -7.50 -1.69
N SER A 65 -7.41 -6.21 -1.40
CA SER A 65 -8.18 -5.21 -2.14
C SER A 65 -7.55 -4.87 -3.49
N LYS A 66 -8.27 -4.10 -4.32
CA LYS A 66 -7.80 -3.60 -5.62
C LYS A 66 -6.47 -2.83 -5.49
N SER A 67 -6.32 -2.02 -4.45
CA SER A 67 -5.10 -1.22 -4.20
C SER A 67 -3.94 -2.02 -3.60
N GLY A 68 -4.16 -3.28 -3.22
CA GLY A 68 -3.15 -4.08 -2.53
C GLY A 68 -3.12 -3.93 -1.01
N SER A 69 -4.06 -3.19 -0.41
CA SER A 69 -4.31 -3.29 1.04
C SER A 69 -4.84 -4.70 1.37
N ILE A 70 -4.42 -5.24 2.50
CA ILE A 70 -4.70 -6.62 2.92
C ILE A 70 -5.40 -6.58 4.27
N GLU A 71 -6.59 -7.15 4.34
CA GLU A 71 -7.21 -7.55 5.61
C GLU A 71 -6.75 -8.96 5.97
N VAL A 72 -6.17 -9.10 7.15
CA VAL A 72 -5.66 -10.35 7.67
C VAL A 72 -6.59 -10.83 8.76
N THR A 73 -7.15 -12.03 8.58
CA THR A 73 -7.90 -12.73 9.62
C THR A 73 -7.11 -13.95 10.08
N ARG A 74 -6.85 -14.02 11.39
CA ARG A 74 -6.18 -15.15 12.04
C ARG A 74 -7.21 -15.89 12.89
N ALA A 75 -7.42 -17.17 12.61
CA ALA A 75 -8.35 -18.01 13.36
C ALA A 75 -7.60 -19.13 14.09
N GLU A 76 -7.92 -19.31 15.36
CA GLU A 76 -7.37 -20.35 16.24
C GLU A 76 -8.51 -21.30 16.60
N ASN A 77 -8.34 -22.61 16.37
CA ASN A 77 -9.36 -23.63 16.63
C ASN A 77 -10.75 -23.31 16.03
N GLY A 78 -10.78 -22.72 14.83
CA GLY A 78 -12.02 -22.37 14.12
C GLY A 78 -12.72 -21.10 14.61
N SER A 79 -12.20 -20.43 15.64
CA SER A 79 -12.69 -19.14 16.12
C SER A 79 -11.80 -18.01 15.63
N THR A 80 -12.40 -16.89 15.20
CA THR A 80 -11.64 -15.69 14.81
C THR A 80 -10.89 -15.15 16.03
N GLY A 81 -9.56 -15.26 15.99
CA GLY A 81 -8.68 -14.82 17.06
C GLY A 81 -8.30 -13.33 16.93
N GLU A 82 -8.15 -12.86 15.68
CA GLU A 82 -7.79 -11.47 15.37
C GLU A 82 -8.07 -11.09 13.91
N VAL A 83 -8.40 -9.81 13.68
CA VAL A 83 -8.46 -9.18 12.36
C VAL A 83 -7.62 -7.90 12.39
N TYR A 84 -6.78 -7.68 11.40
CA TYR A 84 -5.95 -6.47 11.27
C TYR A 84 -5.62 -6.17 9.80
N TYR A 85 -5.02 -5.00 9.55
CA TYR A 85 -4.71 -4.55 8.19
C TYR A 85 -3.20 -4.39 7.98
N THR A 86 -2.76 -4.78 6.79
CA THR A 86 -1.42 -4.59 6.24
C THR A 86 -1.55 -4.26 4.74
N GLY A 87 -0.46 -4.30 3.98
CA GLY A 87 -0.48 -4.04 2.55
C GLY A 87 0.61 -4.78 1.81
N LEU A 88 0.62 -4.63 0.49
CA LEU A 88 1.73 -5.08 -0.36
C LEU A 88 2.81 -4.00 -0.47
N GLN A 89 4.06 -4.44 -0.53
CA GLN A 89 5.19 -3.60 -0.86
C GLN A 89 5.36 -3.56 -2.40
N GLY A 90 4.71 -2.58 -3.02
CA GLY A 90 4.71 -2.41 -4.47
C GLY A 90 4.06 -3.57 -5.21
N SER A 91 4.55 -3.86 -6.42
CA SER A 91 3.97 -4.86 -7.33
C SER A 91 4.52 -6.28 -7.16
N SER A 92 5.52 -6.48 -6.30
CA SER A 92 6.22 -7.77 -6.14
C SER A 92 5.39 -8.86 -5.44
N GLY A 93 4.31 -8.47 -4.77
CA GLY A 93 3.52 -9.37 -3.92
C GLY A 93 4.11 -9.57 -2.53
N ALA A 94 5.27 -8.97 -2.21
CA ALA A 94 5.81 -8.95 -0.86
C ALA A 94 4.85 -8.24 0.09
N LEU A 95 4.67 -8.79 1.28
CA LEU A 95 3.91 -8.14 2.35
C LEU A 95 4.73 -6.97 2.91
N ASN A 96 4.05 -5.88 3.27
CA ASN A 96 4.61 -4.78 4.04
C ASN A 96 4.37 -5.05 5.54
N PRO A 97 5.33 -5.64 6.27
CA PRO A 97 5.08 -6.20 7.59
C PRO A 97 4.56 -5.13 8.56
N ALA A 98 3.43 -5.39 9.20
CA ALA A 98 2.83 -4.53 10.21
C ALA A 98 2.32 -5.38 11.37
N PRO A 99 2.49 -4.92 12.62
CA PRO A 99 1.99 -5.65 13.78
C PRO A 99 0.46 -5.59 13.84
N SER A 100 -0.15 -6.73 14.16
CA SER A 100 -1.53 -6.78 14.61
C SER A 100 -1.69 -6.05 15.96
N PRO A 101 -2.93 -5.73 16.39
CA PRO A 101 -3.18 -5.17 17.73
C PRO A 101 -2.56 -5.97 18.87
N LYS A 102 -2.43 -7.29 18.73
CA LYS A 102 -1.75 -8.16 19.70
C LYS A 102 -0.23 -8.21 19.49
N GLY A 103 0.27 -7.86 18.32
CA GLY A 103 1.70 -7.83 17.98
C GLY A 103 2.17 -8.98 17.07
N PHE A 104 1.24 -9.68 16.41
CA PHE A 104 1.57 -10.70 15.42
C PHE A 104 1.97 -10.04 14.11
N VAL A 105 3.12 -10.41 13.51
CA VAL A 105 3.59 -9.85 12.24
C VAL A 105 3.79 -10.95 11.21
N LEU A 106 3.28 -10.73 9.99
CA LEU A 106 3.55 -11.57 8.83
C LEU A 106 4.70 -11.01 8.00
N TYR A 107 5.59 -11.89 7.56
CA TYR A 107 6.64 -11.66 6.57
C TYR A 107 6.46 -12.62 5.41
N GLY A 108 6.90 -12.24 4.22
CA GLY A 108 6.87 -13.11 3.04
C GLY A 108 6.12 -12.46 1.88
N SER A 109 5.53 -13.29 1.02
CA SER A 109 4.95 -12.81 -0.22
C SER A 109 3.77 -13.66 -0.70
N LEU A 110 2.78 -13.00 -1.30
CA LEU A 110 1.71 -13.67 -2.04
C LEU A 110 2.21 -14.29 -3.36
N HIS A 111 3.36 -13.83 -3.88
CA HIS A 111 4.01 -14.45 -5.03
C HIS A 111 4.50 -15.87 -4.73
N THR A 112 5.21 -16.03 -3.60
CA THR A 112 5.67 -17.33 -3.09
C THR A 112 4.58 -18.07 -2.33
N LYS A 113 3.43 -17.43 -2.11
CA LYS A 113 2.26 -17.94 -1.38
C LYS A 113 2.59 -18.40 0.05
N SER A 114 3.67 -17.87 0.62
CA SER A 114 4.25 -18.35 1.87
C SER A 114 5.20 -17.34 2.49
N GLY A 115 5.53 -17.58 3.75
CA GLY A 115 6.50 -16.78 4.49
C GLY A 115 6.61 -17.19 5.94
N THR A 116 7.06 -16.26 6.78
CA THR A 116 7.23 -16.46 8.22
C THR A 116 6.39 -15.51 9.02
N TRP A 117 6.23 -15.80 10.30
CA TRP A 117 5.57 -14.90 11.24
C TRP A 117 6.34 -14.83 12.56
N ASN A 118 6.18 -13.72 13.27
CA ASN A 118 6.62 -13.58 14.65
C ASN A 118 5.47 -13.11 15.54
N PHE A 119 5.52 -13.53 16.79
CA PHE A 119 4.60 -13.10 17.83
C PHE A 119 5.26 -13.26 19.19
N GLN A 120 5.68 -12.14 19.79
CA GLN A 120 6.46 -12.15 21.03
C GLN A 120 7.72 -13.04 20.91
N HIS A 121 7.78 -14.14 21.65
CA HIS A 121 8.89 -15.11 21.63
C HIS A 121 8.63 -16.32 20.73
N TRP A 122 7.47 -16.37 20.07
CA TRP A 122 7.14 -17.41 19.11
C TRP A 122 7.37 -16.93 17.68
N SER A 123 7.71 -17.89 16.83
CA SER A 123 7.83 -17.69 15.40
C SER A 123 7.42 -18.95 14.67
N GLY A 124 7.17 -18.81 13.38
CA GLY A 124 6.85 -19.95 12.55
C GLY A 124 6.71 -19.59 11.09
N SER A 125 6.06 -20.47 10.35
CA SER A 125 5.84 -20.33 8.92
C SER A 125 4.35 -20.23 8.60
N TRP A 126 4.02 -19.68 7.45
CA TRP A 126 2.66 -19.70 6.92
C TRP A 126 2.67 -19.99 5.42
N SER A 127 1.56 -20.51 4.93
CA SER A 127 1.32 -20.75 3.50
C SER A 127 -0.16 -20.55 3.18
N VAL A 128 -0.44 -20.07 1.97
CA VAL A 128 -1.81 -19.80 1.50
C VAL A 128 -1.99 -20.27 0.07
N SER A 129 -3.24 -20.37 -0.36
CA SER A 129 -3.62 -20.54 -1.76
C SER A 129 -4.78 -19.62 -2.10
N ARG A 130 -4.83 -19.17 -3.35
CA ARG A 130 -5.95 -18.36 -3.84
C ARG A 130 -7.21 -19.22 -3.92
N GLN A 131 -8.34 -18.68 -3.46
CA GLN A 131 -9.66 -19.29 -3.64
C GLN A 131 -10.29 -18.89 -4.97
#